data_AF-A0A537MZA8-F1
#
_entry.id   AF-A0A537MZA8-F1
#
_cell.length_a   1.000
_cell.length_b   1.000
_cell.length_c   1.000
_cell.angle_alpha   90.00
_cell.angle_beta   90.00
_cell.angle_gamma   90.00
#
_symmetry.space_group_name_H-M   'P 1'
#
loop_
_entity.id
_entity.type
_entity.pdbx_description
1 polymer ?
#
loop_
_entity_poly.entity_id
_entity_poly.type
_entity_poly.pdbx_seq_one_letter_code
_entity_poly.pdbx_strand_id
1 'polypeptide(L)'
;MNGNFFEDFALGQNIRHATPRTVTAGDVALYTALYGSRFAVQSSAAFAAAIGYPQAPIDDLLVFHIVFGKSVPDISLNAVANLGYAGCRFLAPVYPGDTLSAQSEVIGLR
;
A
#
# COMPACT_ATOMS: atom_id res chain seq x y z
N MET A 1 15.42 5.62 -14.50
CA MET A 1 14.08 5.95 -15.02
C MET A 1 13.78 7.37 -14.57
N ASN A 2 13.22 8.21 -15.44
CA ASN A 2 13.05 9.64 -15.18
C ASN A 2 11.63 10.01 -14.68
N GLY A 3 10.75 9.02 -14.49
CA GLY A 3 9.33 9.22 -14.16
C GLY A 3 8.55 9.84 -15.32
N ASN A 4 7.23 10.02 -15.12
CA ASN A 4 6.37 10.76 -16.05
C ASN A 4 6.25 12.22 -15.59
N PHE A 5 6.16 13.14 -16.54
CA PHE A 5 5.71 14.52 -16.34
C PHE A 5 4.20 14.62 -16.62
N PHE A 6 3.60 15.78 -16.39
CA PHE A 6 2.15 15.96 -16.53
C PHE A 6 1.67 15.65 -17.96
N GLU A 7 2.43 16.09 -18.96
CA GLU A 7 2.16 15.91 -20.38
C GLU A 7 2.30 14.48 -20.90
N ASP A 8 2.94 13.58 -20.13
CA ASP A 8 3.12 12.18 -20.51
C ASP A 8 1.86 11.33 -20.20
N PHE A 9 0.93 11.85 -19.41
CA PHE A 9 -0.28 11.14 -19.02
C PHE A 9 -1.41 11.30 -20.05
N ALA A 10 -2.15 10.20 -20.27
CA ALA A 10 -3.37 10.21 -21.05
C ALA A 10 -4.57 9.73 -20.22
N LEU A 11 -5.75 10.35 -20.41
CA LEU A 11 -6.98 9.91 -19.75
C LEU A 11 -7.31 8.45 -20.11
N GLY A 12 -7.62 7.62 -19.11
CA GLY A 12 -7.87 6.18 -19.26
C GLY A 12 -6.60 5.32 -19.36
N GLN A 13 -5.41 5.92 -19.28
CA GLN A 13 -4.14 5.19 -19.26
C GLN A 13 -4.08 4.28 -18.04
N ASN A 14 -3.81 3.00 -18.27
CA ASN A 14 -3.60 2.00 -17.23
C ASN A 14 -2.10 1.72 -17.09
N ILE A 15 -1.57 1.91 -15.88
CA ILE A 15 -0.15 1.73 -15.56
C ILE A 15 -0.03 0.58 -14.57
N ARG A 16 0.70 -0.48 -14.94
CA ARG A 16 1.07 -1.58 -14.04
C ARG A 16 2.43 -1.28 -13.43
N HIS A 17 2.50 -1.16 -12.11
CA HIS A 17 3.71 -0.72 -11.42
C HIS A 17 4.65 -1.88 -11.12
N ALA A 18 5.95 -1.68 -11.35
CA ALA A 18 7.00 -2.48 -10.72
C ALA A 18 7.23 -1.99 -9.27
N THR A 19 7.75 -2.76 -8.32
CA THR A 19 8.09 -4.19 -8.27
C THR A 19 7.16 -4.85 -7.25
N PRO A 20 6.56 -6.03 -7.55
CA PRO A 20 5.71 -6.73 -6.59
C PRO A 20 6.47 -6.98 -5.28
N ARG A 21 5.74 -6.94 -4.15
CA ARG A 21 6.33 -7.03 -2.81
C ARG A 21 5.61 -8.07 -1.99
N THR A 22 6.31 -9.16 -1.68
CA THR A 22 5.90 -10.10 -0.63
C THR A 22 6.03 -9.43 0.72
N VAL A 23 4.96 -9.31 1.50
CA VAL A 23 5.01 -8.77 2.86
C VAL A 23 5.29 -9.87 3.87
N THR A 24 6.05 -9.54 4.91
CA THR A 24 6.57 -10.53 5.86
C THR A 24 6.41 -10.06 7.30
N ALA A 25 6.66 -10.95 8.27
CA ALA A 25 6.73 -10.58 9.68
C ALA A 25 7.84 -9.54 9.96
N GLY A 26 8.89 -9.48 9.13
CA GLY A 26 9.92 -8.45 9.22
C GLY A 26 9.39 -7.05 8.94
N ASP A 27 8.47 -6.91 7.98
CA ASP A 27 7.80 -5.63 7.68
C ASP A 27 6.92 -5.18 8.85
N VAL A 28 6.19 -6.11 9.46
CA VAL A 28 5.36 -5.86 10.66
C VAL A 28 6.22 -5.38 11.83
N ALA A 29 7.34 -6.07 12.09
CA ALA A 29 8.26 -5.71 13.16
C ALA A 29 8.85 -4.32 12.95
N LEU A 30 9.30 -4.00 11.73
CA LEU A 30 9.85 -2.69 11.39
C LEU A 30 8.81 -1.58 11.54
N TYR A 31 7.60 -1.79 11.03
CA TYR A 31 6.53 -0.80 11.14
C TYR A 31 6.13 -0.55 12.59
N THR A 32 6.06 -1.61 13.41
CA THR A 32 5.82 -1.49 14.85
C THR A 32 6.94 -0.72 15.54
N ALA A 33 8.20 -0.94 15.17
CA ALA A 33 9.34 -0.20 15.73
C ALA A 33 9.34 1.30 15.36
N LEU A 34 8.86 1.63 14.15
CA LEU A 34 8.80 3.02 13.67
C LEU A 34 7.64 3.82 14.26
N TYR A 35 6.47 3.21 14.41
CA TYR A 35 5.23 3.92 14.79
C TYR A 35 4.68 3.54 16.17
N GLY A 36 5.15 2.45 16.78
CA GLY A 36 4.75 2.03 18.13
C GLY A 36 3.25 1.68 18.26
N SER A 37 2.62 1.23 17.17
CA SER A 37 1.20 0.83 17.19
C SER A 37 0.94 -0.27 18.22
N ARG A 38 -0.19 -0.18 18.93
CA ARG A 38 -0.60 -1.13 19.98
C ARG A 38 -1.97 -1.75 19.73
N PHE A 39 -2.49 -1.67 18.50
CA PHE A 39 -3.76 -2.30 18.16
C PHE A 39 -3.64 -3.82 18.29
N ALA A 40 -4.51 -4.41 19.12
CA ALA A 40 -4.36 -5.80 19.57
C ALA A 40 -4.42 -6.83 18.43
N VAL A 41 -5.23 -6.57 17.40
CA VAL A 41 -5.42 -7.51 16.28
C VAL A 41 -4.15 -7.70 15.45
N GLN A 42 -3.33 -6.66 15.26
CA GLN A 42 -2.04 -6.78 14.59
C GLN A 42 -0.90 -7.19 15.55
N SER A 43 -1.01 -6.90 16.84
CA SER A 43 0.04 -7.20 17.82
C SER A 43 0.01 -8.63 18.38
N SER A 44 -1.13 -9.32 18.34
CA SER A 44 -1.28 -10.62 18.99
C SER A 44 -1.98 -11.64 18.08
N ALA A 45 -1.25 -12.70 17.72
CA ALA A 45 -1.81 -13.82 16.98
C ALA A 45 -2.97 -14.50 17.74
N ALA A 46 -2.88 -14.61 19.07
CA ALA A 46 -3.95 -15.16 19.89
C ALA A 46 -5.21 -14.29 19.87
N PHE A 47 -5.05 -12.95 19.90
CA PHE A 47 -6.18 -12.04 19.81
C PHE A 47 -6.82 -12.08 18.42
N ALA A 48 -6.01 -12.07 17.36
CA ALA A 48 -6.49 -12.19 15.99
C ALA A 48 -7.31 -13.47 15.78
N ALA A 49 -6.82 -14.61 16.28
CA ALA A 49 -7.53 -15.88 16.25
C ALA A 49 -8.85 -15.82 17.05
N ALA A 50 -8.85 -15.20 18.22
CA ALA A 50 -10.04 -15.09 19.08
C ALA A 50 -11.19 -14.30 18.42
N ILE A 51 -10.89 -13.42 17.47
CA ILE A 51 -11.89 -12.65 16.71
C ILE A 51 -12.11 -13.19 15.29
N GLY A 52 -11.58 -14.38 14.97
CA GLY A 52 -11.87 -15.09 13.73
C GLY A 52 -10.90 -14.90 12.57
N TYR A 53 -9.76 -14.22 12.77
CA TYR A 53 -8.72 -14.17 11.74
C TYR A 53 -7.87 -15.47 11.76
N PRO A 54 -7.43 -15.98 10.59
CA PRO A 54 -6.53 -17.13 10.51
C PRO A 54 -5.14 -16.85 11.11
N GLN A 55 -4.70 -15.58 11.09
CA GLN A 55 -3.48 -15.09 11.72
C GLN A 55 -3.58 -13.57 11.91
N ALA A 56 -2.66 -12.94 12.65
CA ALA A 56 -2.63 -11.48 12.76
C ALA A 56 -2.46 -10.85 11.36
N PRO A 57 -3.38 -9.98 10.92
CA PRO A 57 -3.25 -9.30 9.63
C PRO A 57 -2.16 -8.24 9.68
N ILE A 58 -1.65 -7.88 8.50
CA ILE A 58 -0.78 -6.70 8.32
C ILE A 58 -1.60 -5.45 8.65
N ASP A 59 -0.96 -4.44 9.25
CA ASP A 59 -1.57 -3.14 9.49
C ASP A 59 -2.03 -2.51 8.16
N ASP A 60 -3.28 -2.04 8.11
CA ASP A 60 -3.90 -1.49 6.90
C ASP A 60 -3.09 -0.31 6.35
N LEU A 61 -2.50 0.52 7.21
CA LEU A 61 -1.65 1.61 6.76
C LEU A 61 -0.30 1.11 6.26
N LEU A 62 0.27 0.05 6.83
CA LEU A 62 1.47 -0.57 6.23
C LEU A 62 1.17 -1.07 4.81
N VAL A 63 0.02 -1.73 4.60
CA VAL A 63 -0.44 -2.15 3.26
C VAL A 63 -0.57 -0.94 2.34
N PHE A 64 -1.24 0.11 2.79
CA PHE A 64 -1.43 1.35 2.03
C PHE A 64 -0.09 1.96 1.61
N HIS A 65 0.86 2.15 2.54
CA HIS A 65 2.16 2.75 2.24
C HIS A 65 2.99 1.89 1.27
N ILE A 66 2.88 0.56 1.35
CA ILE A 66 3.55 -0.34 0.40
C ILE A 66 2.97 -0.15 -1.00
N VAL A 67 1.64 -0.20 -1.14
CA VAL A 67 0.94 -0.06 -2.43
C VAL A 67 1.17 1.33 -3.02
N PHE A 68 0.99 2.39 -2.24
CA PHE A 68 1.25 3.76 -2.65
C PHE A 68 2.72 3.96 -3.06
N GLY A 69 3.67 3.37 -2.33
CA GLY A 69 5.08 3.39 -2.71
C GLY A 69 5.37 2.78 -4.08
N LYS A 70 4.53 1.86 -4.58
CA LYS A 70 4.68 1.29 -5.93
C LYS A 70 4.30 2.25 -7.03
N SER A 71 3.33 3.15 -6.79
CA SER A 71 2.95 4.13 -7.81
C SER A 71 3.95 5.27 -7.93
N VAL A 72 4.78 5.53 -6.91
CA VAL A 72 5.66 6.70 -6.88
C VAL A 72 6.57 6.85 -8.12
N PRO A 73 7.31 5.83 -8.58
CA PRO A 73 8.21 5.97 -9.73
C PRO A 73 7.49 6.43 -11.02
N ASP A 74 6.25 5.97 -11.22
CA ASP A 74 5.49 6.21 -12.44
C ASP A 74 4.56 7.43 -12.33
N ILE A 75 4.05 7.73 -11.13
CA ILE A 75 3.01 8.74 -10.92
C ILE A 75 3.57 10.05 -10.36
N SER A 76 4.42 9.97 -9.33
CA SER A 76 4.71 11.13 -8.48
C SER A 76 6.19 11.43 -8.29
N LEU A 77 7.08 10.78 -9.05
CA LEU A 77 8.52 11.06 -8.98
C LEU A 77 8.81 12.55 -9.29
N ASN A 78 8.07 13.13 -10.23
CA ASN A 78 8.16 14.53 -10.63
C ASN A 78 7.02 15.41 -10.08
N ALA A 79 6.23 14.92 -9.14
CA ALA A 79 5.12 15.68 -8.56
C ALA A 79 5.62 16.71 -7.53
N VAL A 80 5.00 17.90 -7.51
CA VAL A 80 5.27 18.92 -6.49
C VAL A 80 4.69 18.50 -5.14
N ALA A 81 3.47 17.96 -5.13
CA ALA A 81 2.77 17.51 -3.92
C ALA A 81 1.65 16.53 -4.27
N ASN A 82 1.28 15.68 -3.31
CA ASN A 82 0.01 14.95 -3.34
C ASN A 82 -1.10 15.83 -2.76
N LEU A 83 -2.16 16.10 -3.54
CA LEU A 83 -3.21 17.05 -3.15
C LEU A 83 -4.37 16.42 -2.36
N GLY A 84 -4.46 15.09 -2.30
CA GLY A 84 -5.48 14.42 -1.50
C GLY A 84 -5.63 12.94 -1.80
N TYR A 85 -6.52 12.30 -1.04
CA TYR A 85 -6.96 10.92 -1.22
C TYR A 85 -8.48 10.88 -1.12
N ALA A 86 -9.14 10.04 -1.90
CA ALA A 86 -10.58 9.82 -1.83
C ALA A 86 -10.91 8.35 -2.09
N GLY A 87 -12.00 7.86 -1.49
CA GLY A 87 -12.51 6.52 -1.77
C GLY A 87 -11.58 5.36 -1.39
N CYS A 88 -10.64 5.57 -0.45
CA CYS A 88 -9.77 4.50 0.02
C CYS A 88 -10.58 3.43 0.76
N ARG A 89 -10.46 2.17 0.32
CA ARG A 89 -11.19 1.02 0.87
C ARG A 89 -10.24 -0.15 1.07
N PHE A 90 -10.20 -0.69 2.28
CA PHE A 90 -9.55 -1.97 2.58
C PHE A 90 -10.59 -3.08 2.39
N LEU A 91 -10.40 -3.89 1.34
CA LEU A 91 -11.41 -4.86 0.90
C LEU A 91 -11.15 -6.29 1.41
N ALA A 92 -9.89 -6.64 1.63
CA ALA A 92 -9.47 -7.94 2.13
C ALA A 92 -8.27 -7.76 3.06
N PRO A 93 -8.19 -8.52 4.17
CA PRO A 93 -7.02 -8.52 5.03
C PRO A 93 -5.82 -9.09 4.28
N VAL A 94 -4.65 -8.49 4.52
CA VAL A 94 -3.36 -8.97 4.02
C VAL A 94 -2.64 -9.68 5.14
N TYR A 95 -1.94 -10.76 4.84
CA TYR A 95 -1.19 -11.54 5.80
C TYR A 95 0.31 -11.64 5.46
N PRO A 96 1.17 -11.91 6.46
CA PRO A 96 2.55 -12.30 6.18
C PRO A 96 2.61 -13.47 5.19
N GLY A 97 3.40 -13.31 4.12
CA GLY A 97 3.53 -14.24 3.00
C GLY A 97 2.79 -13.78 1.74
N ASP A 98 1.82 -12.88 1.84
CA ASP A 98 1.09 -12.35 0.68
C ASP A 98 2.01 -11.48 -0.19
N THR A 99 1.75 -11.46 -1.50
CA THR A 99 2.49 -10.61 -2.46
C THR A 99 1.60 -9.55 -3.06
N LEU A 100 1.94 -8.29 -2.82
CA LEU A 100 1.21 -7.12 -3.30
C LEU A 100 1.77 -6.62 -4.63
N SER A 101 0.87 -6.30 -5.56
CA SER A 101 1.15 -5.58 -6.80
C SER A 101 0.17 -4.40 -6.91
N ALA A 102 0.52 -3.38 -7.69
CA ALA A 102 -0.29 -2.18 -7.83
C ALA A 102 -0.47 -1.80 -9.30
N GLN A 103 -1.62 -1.23 -9.60
CA GLN A 103 -1.90 -0.59 -10.89
C GLN A 103 -2.66 0.71 -10.65
N SER A 104 -2.43 1.70 -11.50
CA SER A 104 -3.14 2.98 -11.50
C SER A 104 -3.86 3.20 -12.81
N GLU A 105 -4.99 3.90 -12.76
CA GLU A 105 -5.70 4.42 -13.91
C GLU A 105 -5.73 5.95 -13.82
N VAL A 106 -5.36 6.64 -14.90
CA VAL A 106 -5.48 8.09 -15.00
C VAL A 106 -6.94 8.44 -15.27
N ILE A 107 -7.64 8.94 -14.25
CA ILE A 107 -9.09 9.25 -14.33
C ILE A 107 -9.39 10.74 -14.52
N GLY A 108 -8.38 11.60 -14.58
CA GLY A 108 -8.53 13.04 -14.80
C GLY A 108 -7.19 13.75 -14.96
N LEU A 109 -7.18 14.83 -15.75
CA LEU A 109 -6.02 15.70 -15.99
C LEU A 109 -6.51 17.16 -15.98
N ARG A 110 -5.85 18.02 -15.19
CA ARG A 110 -6.18 19.45 -15.08
C ARG A 110 -4.99 20.27 -14.61
#